data_AF-A0A9D2S4M4-F1
#
_entry.id   AF-A0A9D2S4M4-F1
#
_cell.length_a   1.000
_cell.length_b   1.000
_cell.length_c   1.000
_cell.angle_alpha   90.00
_cell.angle_beta   90.00
_cell.angle_gamma   90.00
#
_symmetry.space_group_name_H-M   'P 1'
#
loop_
_entity.id
_entity.type
_entity.pdbx_description
1 polymer ?
#
loop_
_entity_poly.entity_id
_entity_poly.type
_entity_poly.pdbx_seq_one_letter_code
_entity_poly.pdbx_strand_id
1 'polypeptide(L)' 'MDCVKCGSSQVKVIDTRARGRRRIYRRRVCLTCGARWTTVELPVGDLRRAVQTARQGLDQIEEALHGEKHPAK' A
#
# COMPACT_ATOMS: atom_id res chain seq x y z
N MET A 1 -14.33 4.35 7.17
CA MET A 1 -13.39 4.68 6.08
C MET A 1 -14.21 5.34 5.00
N ASP A 2 -13.83 6.56 4.66
CA ASP A 2 -14.67 7.44 3.86
C ASP A 2 -14.45 7.21 2.36
N CYS A 3 -15.41 7.66 1.56
CA CYS A 3 -15.31 7.57 0.12
C CYS A 3 -14.16 8.40 -0.42
N VAL A 4 -13.25 7.76 -1.16
CA VAL A 4 -12.10 8.40 -1.82
C VAL A 4 -12.47 9.46 -2.85
N LYS A 5 -13.75 9.52 -3.27
CA LYS A 5 -14.25 10.47 -4.27
C LYS A 5 -14.99 11.66 -3.65
N CYS A 6 -15.86 11.43 -2.66
CA CYS A 6 -16.75 12.47 -2.12
C CYS A 6 -16.66 12.66 -0.60
N GLY A 7 -15.81 11.93 0.10
CA GLY A 7 -15.64 12.04 1.56
C GLY A 7 -16.82 11.51 2.40
N SER A 8 -17.88 11.00 1.78
CA SER A 8 -19.01 10.41 2.53
C SER A 8 -18.58 9.15 3.29
N SER A 9 -19.06 9.01 4.53
CA SER A 9 -18.88 7.84 5.38
C SER A 9 -19.82 6.68 5.03
N GLN A 10 -20.82 6.93 4.17
CA GLN A 10 -21.79 5.93 3.71
C GLN A 10 -21.15 4.98 2.69
N VAL A 11 -20.45 3.96 3.19
CA VAL A 11 -19.69 3.00 2.40
C VAL A 11 -20.10 1.57 2.75
N LYS A 12 -20.34 0.74 1.72
CA LYS A 12 -20.66 -0.67 1.86
C LYS A 12 -19.56 -1.55 1.25
N VAL A 13 -19.18 -2.62 1.94
CA VAL A 13 -18.34 -3.69 1.36
C VAL A 13 -19.25 -4.58 0.49
N ILE A 14 -18.87 -4.78 -0.77
CA ILE A 14 -19.65 -5.55 -1.76
C ILE A 14 -18.97 -6.85 -2.18
N ASP A 15 -17.67 -7.00 -1.93
CA ASP A 15 -16.93 -8.24 -2.18
C ASP A 15 -15.75 -8.33 -1.22
N THR A 16 -15.45 -9.54 -0.74
CA THR A 16 -14.29 -9.82 0.12
C THR A 16 -13.56 -11.04 -0.39
N ARG A 17 -12.27 -10.88 -0.70
CA ARG A 17 -11.40 -11.97 -1.18
C ARG A 17 -10.18 -12.09 -0.29
N ALA A 18 -9.97 -13.28 0.27
CA ALA A 18 -8.70 -13.61 0.91
C ALA A 18 -7.69 -14.07 -0.16
N ARG A 19 -6.46 -13.58 -0.09
CA ARG A 19 -5.35 -14.11 -0.90
C ARG A 19 -4.26 -14.62 0.03
N GLY A 20 -4.10 -15.93 0.08
CA GLY A 20 -3.22 -16.58 1.06
C GLY A 20 -3.69 -16.33 2.50
N ARG A 21 -2.78 -16.47 3.47
CA ARG A 21 -3.13 -16.44 4.90
C ARG A 21 -3.21 -15.04 5.51
N ARG A 22 -2.69 -14.01 4.83
CA ARG A 22 -2.37 -12.71 5.46
C ARG A 22 -2.82 -11.48 4.68
N ARG A 23 -3.62 -11.63 3.62
CA ARG A 23 -4.08 -10.48 2.82
C ARG A 23 -5.57 -10.59 2.54
N ILE A 24 -6.30 -9.53 2.81
CA ILE A 24 -7.74 -9.43 2.51
C ILE A 24 -7.96 -8.26 1.56
N TYR A 25 -8.60 -8.53 0.44
CA TYR A 25 -9.04 -7.54 -0.53
C TYR A 25 -10.52 -7.28 -0.29
N ARG A 26 -10.90 -6.03 -0.08
CA ARG A 26 -12.30 -5.63 0.07
C ARG A 26 -12.68 -4.64 -1.01
N ARG A 27 -13.65 -5.02 -1.85
CA ARG A 27 -14.27 -4.10 -2.80
C ARG A 27 -15.38 -3.34 -2.09
N ARG A 28 -15.36 -2.02 -2.20
CA ARG A 28 -16.25 -1.09 -1.51
C ARG A 28 -17.01 -0.26 -2.54
N VAL A 29 -18.23 0.15 -2.17
CA VAL A 29 -19.03 1.11 -2.93
C VAL A 29 -19.51 2.22 -1.99
N CYS A 30 -19.45 3.46 -2.44
CA CYS A 30 -20.09 4.58 -1.75
C CYS A 30 -21.58 4.59 -2.07
N LEU A 31 -22.42 4.63 -1.05
CA LEU A 31 -23.87 4.72 -1.20
C LEU A 31 -24.35 6.12 -1.58
N THR A 32 -23.50 7.16 -1.40
CA THR A 32 -23.81 8.55 -1.78
C THR A 32 -23.49 8.85 -3.24
N CYS A 33 -22.28 8.52 -3.72
CA CYS A 33 -21.84 8.88 -5.07
C CYS A 33 -21.65 7.69 -6.03
N GLY A 34 -21.86 6.45 -5.56
CA GLY A 34 -21.72 5.24 -6.37
C GLY A 34 -20.28 4.83 -6.73
N ALA A 35 -19.26 5.61 -6.33
CA ALA A 35 -17.87 5.28 -6.58
C ALA A 35 -17.50 3.90 -5.99
N ARG A 36 -16.66 3.15 -6.71
CA ARG A 36 -16.19 1.83 -6.28
C ARG A 36 -14.67 1.81 -6.18
N TRP A 37 -14.13 1.20 -5.13
CA TRP A 37 -12.69 1.05 -4.92
C TRP A 37 -12.38 -0.23 -4.16
N THR A 38 -11.10 -0.62 -4.17
CA THR A 38 -10.62 -1.82 -3.48
C THR A 38 -9.58 -1.42 -2.44
N THR A 39 -9.73 -1.95 -1.23
CA THR A 39 -8.73 -1.80 -0.17
C THR A 39 -8.04 -3.13 0.08
N VAL A 40 -6.73 -3.09 0.34
CA VAL A 40 -5.96 -4.25 0.78
C VAL A 40 -5.69 -4.11 2.27
N GLU A 41 -6.06 -5.12 3.03
CA GLU A 41 -5.83 -5.20 4.47
C GLU A 41 -4.71 -6.20 4.74
N LEU A 42 -3.72 -5.73 5.49
CA LEU A 42 -2.50 -6.46 5.83
C LEU A 42 -2.29 -6.41 7.35
N PRO A 43 -1.78 -7.48 7.98
CA PRO A 43 -1.31 -7.42 9.35
C PRO A 43 -0.27 -6.30 9.50
N VAL A 44 -0.39 -5.51 10.57
CA VAL A 44 0.51 -4.37 10.81
C VAL A 44 1.99 -4.79 10.83
N GLY A 45 2.30 -5.98 11.37
CA GLY A 45 3.65 -6.52 11.36
C GLY A 45 4.21 -6.78 9.95
N ASP A 46 3.36 -7.10 8.97
CA ASP A 46 3.79 -7.32 7.58
C ASP A 46 4.08 -6.00 6.89
N LEU A 47 3.25 -4.98 7.15
CA LEU A 47 3.47 -3.63 6.65
C LEU A 47 4.79 -3.06 7.20
N ARG A 48 5.04 -3.20 8.51
CA ARG A 48 6.29 -2.73 9.14
C ARG A 48 7.52 -3.37 8.52
N ARG A 49 7.51 -4.69 8.32
CA ARG A 49 8.62 -5.39 7.66
C ARG A 49 8.83 -4.91 6.23
N ALA A 50 7.76 -4.78 5.45
CA ALA A 50 7.85 -4.29 4.07
C ALA A 50 8.46 -2.89 3.98
N VAL A 51 8.05 -1.97 4.86
CA VAL A 51 8.62 -0.61 4.94
C VAL A 51 10.09 -0.64 5.32
N GLN A 52 10.47 -1.45 6.31
CA GLN A 52 11.86 -1.57 6.74
C GLN A 52 12.76 -2.12 5.62
N THR A 53 12.32 -3.18 4.93
CA THR A 53 13.05 -3.73 3.78
C THR A 53 13.17 -2.72 2.64
N ALA A 54 12.10 -1.99 2.34
CA ALA A 54 12.13 -0.95 1.31
C ALA A 54 13.13 0.16 1.67
N ARG A 55 13.16 0.60 2.93
CA ARG A 55 14.12 1.59 3.42
C ARG A 55 15.56 1.10 3.25
N GLN A 56 15.87 -0.12 3.71
CA GLN A 56 17.20 -0.71 3.55
C GLN A 56 17.64 -0.80 2.07
N GLY A 57 16.71 -1.15 1.18
CA GLY A 57 17.00 -1.17 -0.26
C GLY A 57 17.28 0.22 -0.82
N LEU A 58 16.56 1.26 -0.37
CA LEU A 58 16.82 2.64 -0.77
C LEU A 58 18.19 3.12 -0.26
N ASP A 59 18.51 2.84 1.00
CA ASP A 59 19.81 3.19 1.60
C ASP A 59 20.96 2.54 0.81
N GLN A 60 20.83 1.27 0.43
CA GLN A 60 21.83 0.56 -0.41
C GLN A 60 21.99 1.17 -1.81
N ILE A 61 20.89 1.61 -2.43
CA ILE A 61 20.93 2.28 -3.73
C ILE A 61 21.63 3.63 -3.61
N GLU A 62 21.33 4.39 -2.56
CA GLU A 62 21.97 5.68 -2.30
C GLU A 62 23.48 5.51 -2.07
N GLU A 63 23.90 4.54 -1.27
CA GLU A 63 25.31 4.19 -1.07
C GLU A 63 26.00 3.80 -2.37
N ALA A 64 25.36 2.98 -3.21
CA ALA A 64 25.91 2.58 -4.51
C ALA A 64 26.10 3.79 -5.44
N LEU A 65 25.12 4.68 -5.53
CA LEU A 65 25.19 5.91 -6.33
C LEU A 65 26.23 6.91 -5.80
N HIS A 66 26.43 6.98 -4.48
CA HIS A 66 27.46 7.81 -3.86
C HIS A 66 28.87 7.22 -4.03
N GLY A 67 29.00 5.89 -4.06
CA GLY A 67 30.25 5.17 -4.31
C GLY A 67 30.76 5.23 -5.75
N GLU A 68 29.93 5.62 -6.72
CA GLU A 68 30.32 5.83 -8.13
C GLU A 68 31.00 7.18 -8.41
N LYS A 69 31.18 8.05 -7.40
CA LYS A 69 31.97 9.29 -7.55
C LYS A 69 33.48 8.97 -7.46
N HIS A 70 34.05 8.65 -8.62
CA HIS A 70 35.46 8.42 -9.00
C HIS A 70 35.96 6.97 -8.89
N PRO A 71 36.41 6.42 -10.04
CA PRO A 71 37.85 6.56 -10.32
C PRO A 71 38.20 7.08 -11.73
N ALA A 72 39.23 7.92 -11.72
CA ALA A 72 40.27 8.19 -12.74
C ALA A 72 39.87 8.75 -14.12
N LYS A 73 40.34 9.96 -14.46
CA LYS A 73 41.74 10.25 -14.84
C LYS A 73 42.04 11.73 -14.67
#